data_AF-A0A9P0TMD1-F1
#
_entry.id   AF-A0A9P0TMD1-F1
#
_cell.length_a   1.000
_cell.length_b   1.000
_cell.length_c   1.000
_cell.angle_alpha   90.00
_cell.angle_beta   90.00
_cell.angle_gamma   90.00
#
_symmetry.space_group_name_H-M   'P 1'
#
loop_
_entity.id
_entity.type
_entity.pdbx_description
1 polymer ?
#
loop_
_entity_poly.entity_id
_entity_poly.type
_entity_poly.pdbx_seq_one_letter_code
_entity_poly.pdbx_strand_id
1 'polypeptide(L)'
;MQGSRAWLLRALLLAALAVGGADVIFRVPTVMVHPISVQKRVGIESGNDSKANDTEAWAESEVEVTYEEYFVEHDVSTADARAAAIALRLEDIPDSLEGCGPCSRREVEYCETRVVADHCCCERRYLPEPFPWLPHTCYMGPHRCRPLAHDCVRYVRLRDCCCYRHLAQRWKAILSRSSRVAVGGVSLLLLSMLLFVAYL
;
A
#
# COMPACT_ATOMS: atom_id res chain seq x y z
N MET A 1 -55.49 14.08 17.67
CA MET A 1 -54.18 13.52 18.07
C MET A 1 -53.30 13.10 16.85
N GLN A 2 -53.43 13.73 15.68
CA GLN A 2 -52.65 13.37 14.46
C GLN A 2 -51.37 14.21 14.27
N GLY A 3 -51.27 15.41 14.84
CA GLY A 3 -50.10 16.30 14.66
C GLY A 3 -48.82 15.83 15.35
N SER A 4 -48.92 15.12 16.47
CA SER A 4 -47.76 14.71 17.28
C SER A 4 -46.93 13.60 16.62
N ARG A 5 -47.58 12.75 15.80
CA ARG A 5 -46.92 11.64 15.09
C ARG A 5 -46.05 12.12 13.93
N ALA A 6 -46.48 13.16 13.20
CA ALA A 6 -45.73 13.74 12.09
C ALA A 6 -44.42 14.42 12.55
N TRP A 7 -44.45 15.07 13.73
CA TRP A 7 -43.27 15.67 14.34
C TRP A 7 -42.26 14.63 14.82
N LEU A 8 -42.72 13.55 15.44
CA LEU A 8 -41.86 12.44 15.85
C LEU A 8 -41.20 11.75 14.65
N LEU A 9 -41.95 11.55 13.56
CA LEU A 9 -41.42 10.94 12.33
C LEU A 9 -40.38 11.83 11.64
N ARG A 10 -40.58 13.16 11.61
CA ARG A 10 -39.57 14.10 11.09
C ARG A 10 -38.32 14.16 11.95
N ALA A 11 -38.46 14.10 13.27
CA ALA A 11 -37.32 14.05 14.20
C ALA A 11 -36.53 12.74 14.05
N LEU A 12 -37.21 11.60 13.86
CA LEU A 12 -36.59 10.31 13.56
C LEU A 12 -35.89 10.28 12.20
N LEU A 13 -36.46 10.91 11.17
CA LEU A 13 -35.84 11.07 9.85
C LEU A 13 -34.56 11.93 9.91
N LEU A 14 -34.59 13.04 10.66
CA LEU A 14 -33.41 13.89 10.86
C LEU A 14 -32.33 13.20 11.70
N ALA A 15 -32.72 12.41 12.71
CA ALA A 15 -31.77 11.61 13.50
C ALA A 15 -31.17 10.45 12.69
N ALA A 16 -31.94 9.82 11.80
CA ALA A 16 -31.45 8.74 10.93
C ALA A 16 -30.48 9.25 9.85
N LEU A 17 -30.66 10.47 9.35
CA LEU A 17 -29.72 11.10 8.42
C LEU A 17 -28.38 11.49 9.08
N ALA A 18 -28.33 11.61 10.41
CA ALA A 18 -27.09 11.88 11.14
C ALA A 18 -26.23 10.62 11.39
N VAL A 19 -26.79 9.42 11.18
CA VAL A 19 -26.07 8.13 11.35
C VAL A 19 -25.61 7.62 9.98
N GLY A 20 -24.82 8.43 9.29
CA GLY A 20 -24.35 8.15 7.92
C GLY A 20 -22.90 8.53 7.71
N GLY A 21 -22.07 8.37 8.73
CA GLY A 21 -20.64 8.70 8.70
C GLY A 21 -19.85 7.77 9.60
N ALA A 22 -20.13 6.47 9.58
CA ALA A 22 -19.18 5.51 10.13
C ALA A 22 -18.05 5.38 9.11
N ASP A 23 -17.03 6.23 9.26
CA ASP A 23 -15.74 6.01 8.62
C ASP A 23 -15.29 4.60 8.98
N VAL A 24 -15.31 3.70 7.99
CA VAL A 24 -14.65 2.40 8.11
C VAL A 24 -13.16 2.70 8.09
N ILE A 25 -12.62 3.03 9.26
CA ILE A 25 -11.19 3.12 9.49
C ILE A 25 -10.68 1.68 9.46
N PHE A 26 -10.14 1.27 8.31
CA PHE A 26 -9.39 0.03 8.20
C PHE A 26 -8.12 0.21 9.03
N ARG A 27 -8.17 -0.16 10.32
CA ARG A 27 -6.97 -0.26 11.15
C ARG A 27 -6.18 -1.48 10.67
N VAL A 28 -5.23 -1.25 9.77
CA VAL A 28 -4.18 -2.23 9.48
C VAL A 28 -3.38 -2.40 10.77
N PRO A 29 -3.31 -3.60 11.37
CA PRO A 29 -2.40 -3.82 12.48
C PRO A 29 -0.98 -3.65 11.95
N THR A 30 -0.34 -2.53 12.29
CA THR A 30 1.09 -2.35 12.10
C THR A 30 1.81 -3.26 13.07
N VAL A 31 2.04 -4.50 12.67
CA VAL A 31 2.99 -5.38 13.34
C VAL A 31 4.38 -4.87 12.97
N MET A 32 4.90 -3.95 13.77
CA MET A 32 6.31 -3.57 13.74
C MET A 32 7.10 -4.76 14.31
N VAL A 33 7.49 -5.69 13.44
CA VAL A 33 8.48 -6.71 13.80
C VAL A 33 9.80 -5.96 13.92
N HIS A 34 10.26 -5.75 15.15
CA HIS A 34 11.67 -5.46 15.38
C HIS A 34 12.41 -6.79 15.16
N PRO A 35 13.27 -6.93 14.14
CA PRO A 35 14.09 -8.11 14.05
C PRO A 35 15.03 -8.10 15.25
N ILE A 36 14.80 -8.98 16.21
CA ILE A 36 15.86 -9.42 17.11
C ILE A 36 16.79 -10.25 16.24
N SER A 37 17.80 -9.61 15.63
CA SER A 37 18.84 -10.30 14.90
C SER A 37 19.79 -10.98 15.90
N VAL A 38 19.36 -12.09 16.49
CA VAL A 38 20.33 -13.10 16.96
C VAL A 38 20.84 -13.80 15.71
N GLN A 39 21.87 -13.25 15.08
CA GLN A 39 22.63 -13.97 14.07
C GLN A 39 23.46 -15.06 14.76
N LYS A 40 22.84 -16.22 15.02
CA LYS A 40 23.60 -17.45 15.23
C LYS A 40 24.19 -17.84 13.89
N ARG A 41 25.47 -17.55 13.66
CA ARG A 41 26.20 -18.07 12.50
C ARG A 41 26.22 -19.59 12.62
N VAL A 42 25.54 -20.27 11.70
CA VAL A 42 25.76 -21.70 11.45
C VAL A 42 26.91 -21.76 10.44
N GLY A 43 28.12 -21.98 10.96
CA GLY A 43 29.26 -22.42 10.16
C GLY A 43 29.34 -23.94 10.23
N ILE A 44 29.25 -24.61 9.08
CA ILE A 44 29.73 -25.97 8.89
C ILE A 44 31.23 -25.84 8.63
N GLU A 45 32.07 -26.19 9.60
CA GLU A 45 33.46 -26.57 9.35
C GLU A 45 33.90 -27.71 10.26
N SER A 46 34.75 -28.55 9.69
CA SER A 46 35.14 -29.89 10.11
C SER A 46 36.47 -29.86 10.87
N GLY A 47 36.53 -30.58 11.99
CA GLY A 47 37.73 -31.20 12.57
C GLY A 47 38.77 -30.29 13.26
N ASN A 48 38.89 -30.39 14.59
CA ASN A 48 39.93 -31.21 15.22
C ASN A 48 39.78 -31.17 16.76
N ASP A 49 39.75 -32.34 17.38
CA ASP A 49 39.90 -32.50 18.82
C ASP A 49 41.27 -32.00 19.28
N SER A 50 41.31 -31.03 20.20
CA SER A 50 42.44 -30.81 21.10
C SER A 50 41.96 -30.07 22.36
N LYS A 51 41.82 -30.88 23.40
CA LYS A 51 41.54 -30.55 24.80
C LYS A 51 42.54 -29.52 25.36
N ALA A 52 42.09 -28.35 25.80
CA ALA A 52 42.86 -27.49 26.71
C ALA A 52 41.98 -26.50 27.50
N ASN A 53 41.83 -26.84 28.79
CA ASN A 53 41.71 -25.99 29.97
C ASN A 53 40.58 -24.96 30.07
N ASP A 54 39.58 -25.33 30.88
CA ASP A 54 38.50 -24.46 31.35
C ASP A 54 39.08 -23.39 32.30
N THR A 55 39.18 -22.16 31.81
CA THR A 55 39.23 -20.99 32.68
C THR A 55 38.37 -19.93 32.01
N GLU A 56 37.08 -19.94 32.35
CA GLU A 56 36.11 -18.98 31.84
C GLU A 56 36.40 -17.58 32.42
N ALA A 57 37.40 -16.92 31.84
CA ALA A 57 37.44 -15.48 31.80
C ALA A 57 36.33 -15.05 30.84
N TRP A 58 35.24 -14.50 31.38
CA TRP A 58 34.22 -13.80 30.60
C TRP A 58 34.91 -12.59 29.95
N ALA A 59 35.54 -12.82 28.81
CA ALA A 59 35.94 -11.76 27.90
C ALA A 59 34.64 -11.11 27.44
N GLU A 60 34.33 -9.98 28.08
CA GLU A 60 33.28 -9.07 27.67
C GLU A 60 33.60 -8.66 26.23
N SER A 61 33.02 -9.37 25.27
CA SER A 61 33.09 -8.95 23.88
C SER A 61 32.25 -7.68 23.81
N GLU A 62 32.89 -6.52 23.74
CA GLU A 62 32.22 -5.28 23.39
C GLU A 62 31.51 -5.51 22.06
N VAL A 63 30.19 -5.72 22.12
CA VAL A 63 29.36 -5.78 20.92
C VAL A 63 29.22 -4.35 20.44
N GLU A 64 30.04 -3.96 19.46
CA GLU A 64 29.89 -2.67 18.79
C GLU A 64 28.56 -2.68 18.01
N VAL A 65 27.52 -2.08 18.59
CA VAL A 65 26.22 -1.94 17.94
C VAL A 65 26.34 -0.83 16.91
N THR A 66 26.41 -1.22 15.63
CA THR A 66 26.34 -0.29 14.51
C THR A 66 24.88 -0.01 14.16
N TYR A 67 24.49 1.26 14.14
CA TYR A 67 23.15 1.69 13.73
C TYR A 67 23.22 2.24 12.30
N GLU A 68 22.35 1.74 11.43
CA GLU A 68 22.14 2.34 10.11
C GLU A 68 20.99 3.34 10.19
N GLU A 69 21.29 4.61 9.93
CA GLU A 69 20.28 5.65 9.88
C GLU A 69 19.57 5.68 8.53
N TYR A 70 18.24 5.73 8.59
CA TYR A 70 17.37 5.82 7.44
C TYR A 70 16.46 7.03 7.56
N PHE A 71 16.39 7.82 6.49
CA PHE A 71 15.53 9.01 6.42
C PHE A 71 14.37 8.75 5.45
N VAL A 72 13.22 9.37 5.68
CA VAL A 72 12.12 9.35 4.70
C VAL A 72 12.47 10.29 3.56
N GLU A 73 12.44 9.80 2.33
CA GLU A 73 12.66 10.62 1.14
C GLU A 73 11.37 11.28 0.69
N HIS A 74 10.33 10.47 0.48
CA HIS A 74 8.96 10.91 0.29
C HIS A 74 7.99 9.84 0.76
N ASP A 75 6.74 10.24 0.96
CA ASP A 75 5.63 9.33 1.21
C ASP A 75 4.42 9.71 0.38
N VAL A 76 3.72 8.68 -0.10
CA VAL A 76 2.38 8.79 -0.67
C VAL A 76 1.44 8.13 0.32
N SER A 77 0.74 8.95 1.10
CA SER A 77 -0.21 8.46 2.09
C SER A 77 -1.37 7.72 1.41
N THR A 78 -2.07 6.84 2.13
CA THR A 78 -3.28 6.19 1.60
C THR A 78 -4.36 7.21 1.18
N ALA A 79 -4.44 8.35 1.86
CA ALA A 79 -5.38 9.41 1.53
C ALA A 79 -5.00 10.10 0.22
N ASP A 80 -3.73 10.45 0.05
CA ASP A 80 -3.21 11.09 -1.17
C ASP A 80 -3.28 10.14 -2.36
N ALA A 81 -2.90 8.87 -2.16
CA ALA A 81 -3.06 7.82 -3.14
C ALA A 81 -4.50 7.70 -3.63
N ARG A 82 -5.46 7.74 -2.70
CA ARG A 82 -6.89 7.69 -3.05
C ARG A 82 -7.34 8.93 -3.82
N ALA A 83 -6.90 10.11 -3.41
CA ALA A 83 -7.22 11.36 -4.09
C ALA A 83 -6.66 11.37 -5.54
N ALA A 84 -5.39 10.99 -5.70
CA ALA A 84 -4.75 10.85 -7.01
C ALA A 84 -5.45 9.79 -7.88
N ALA A 85 -5.84 8.66 -7.29
CA ALA A 85 -6.55 7.59 -8.00
C ALA A 85 -7.98 8.00 -8.43
N ILE A 86 -8.64 8.91 -7.71
CA ILE A 86 -9.92 9.50 -8.15
C ILE A 86 -9.70 10.37 -9.39
N ALA A 87 -8.66 11.22 -9.36
CA ALA A 87 -8.28 12.10 -10.45
C ALA A 87 -7.68 11.37 -11.67
N LEU A 88 -7.19 10.14 -11.50
CA LEU A 88 -6.61 9.31 -12.55
C LEU A 88 -7.58 9.10 -13.73
N ARG A 89 -7.15 9.48 -14.93
CA ARG A 89 -7.85 9.22 -16.20
C ARG A 89 -7.04 8.25 -17.02
N LEU A 90 -7.62 7.11 -17.40
CA LEU A 90 -6.92 6.07 -18.15
C LEU A 90 -6.68 6.47 -19.62
N GLU A 91 -7.45 7.44 -20.08
CA GLU A 91 -7.40 8.03 -21.42
C GLU A 91 -6.14 8.88 -21.62
N ASP A 92 -5.61 9.45 -20.54
CA ASP A 92 -4.36 10.23 -20.55
C ASP A 92 -3.11 9.32 -20.57
N ILE A 93 -3.30 8.01 -20.40
CA ILE A 93 -2.22 7.02 -20.37
C ILE A 93 -2.26 6.27 -21.70
N PRO A 94 -1.16 6.23 -22.47
CA PRO A 94 -1.11 5.46 -23.71
C PRO A 94 -1.27 3.96 -23.44
N ASP A 95 -1.85 3.22 -24.40
CA ASP A 95 -2.00 1.76 -24.31
C ASP A 95 -0.66 1.03 -24.28
N SER A 96 0.28 1.51 -25.10
CA SER A 96 1.66 1.07 -25.17
C SER A 96 2.49 2.25 -25.67
N LEU A 97 3.74 2.36 -25.23
CA LEU A 97 4.69 3.32 -25.78
C LEU A 97 5.36 2.73 -27.02
N GLU A 98 5.81 3.61 -27.93
CA GLU A 98 6.57 3.18 -29.10
C GLU A 98 7.84 2.42 -28.66
N GLY A 99 8.09 1.27 -29.30
CA GLY A 99 9.21 0.39 -28.95
C GLY A 99 8.94 -0.57 -27.78
N CYS A 100 7.79 -0.47 -27.10
CA CYS A 100 7.38 -1.47 -26.12
C CYS A 100 6.78 -2.70 -26.81
N GLY A 101 7.33 -3.87 -26.49
CA GLY A 101 6.74 -5.17 -26.83
C GLY A 101 5.66 -5.59 -25.82
N PRO A 102 4.99 -6.73 -26.05
CA PRO A 102 4.03 -7.27 -25.09
C PRO A 102 4.71 -7.65 -23.78
N CYS A 103 4.04 -7.36 -22.66
CA CYS A 103 4.53 -7.71 -21.33
C CYS A 103 4.23 -9.18 -21.02
N SER A 104 5.27 -9.91 -20.63
CA SER A 104 5.15 -11.28 -20.16
C SER A 104 4.45 -11.35 -18.80
N ARG A 105 3.91 -12.53 -18.47
CA ARG A 105 3.28 -12.78 -17.17
C ARG A 105 4.20 -12.43 -15.98
N ARG A 106 5.51 -12.70 -16.10
CA ARG A 106 6.48 -12.39 -15.04
C ARG A 106 6.69 -10.89 -14.85
N GLU A 107 6.61 -10.13 -15.94
CA GLU A 107 6.72 -8.66 -15.89
C GLU A 107 5.48 -8.05 -15.26
N VAL A 108 4.30 -8.55 -15.61
CA VAL A 108 3.04 -8.14 -14.95
C VAL A 108 3.06 -8.48 -13.45
N GLU A 109 3.53 -9.68 -13.07
CA GLU A 109 3.69 -10.06 -11.67
C GLU A 109 4.68 -9.15 -10.93
N TYR A 110 5.79 -8.79 -11.58
CA TYR A 110 6.75 -7.82 -11.05
C TYR A 110 6.09 -6.45 -10.80
N CYS A 111 5.23 -5.98 -11.71
CA CYS A 111 4.51 -4.73 -11.54
C CYS A 111 3.64 -4.72 -10.28
N GLU A 112 2.97 -5.82 -9.97
CA GLU A 112 2.06 -5.89 -8.82
C GLU A 112 2.77 -6.05 -7.48
N THR A 113 4.02 -6.53 -7.47
CA THR A 113 4.67 -7.01 -6.24
C THR A 113 5.99 -6.32 -5.91
N ARG A 114 6.71 -5.78 -6.90
CA ARG A 114 8.10 -5.32 -6.73
C ARG A 114 8.38 -3.93 -7.25
N VAL A 115 7.56 -3.39 -8.17
CA VAL A 115 7.86 -2.12 -8.85
C VAL A 115 8.07 -0.95 -7.89
N VAL A 116 7.34 -0.89 -6.77
CA VAL A 116 7.45 0.20 -5.78
C VAL A 116 8.80 0.13 -5.04
N ALA A 117 9.31 -1.08 -4.78
CA ALA A 117 10.62 -1.23 -4.15
C ALA A 117 11.74 -0.71 -5.07
N ASP A 118 11.62 -0.98 -6.37
CA ASP A 118 12.58 -0.49 -7.36
C ASP A 118 12.37 0.99 -7.68
N HIS A 119 11.14 1.50 -7.62
CA HIS A 119 10.87 2.94 -7.63
C HIS A 119 11.62 3.65 -6.50
N CYS A 120 11.46 3.21 -5.25
CA CYS A 120 12.21 3.78 -4.11
C CYS A 120 13.73 3.62 -4.23
N CYS A 121 14.20 2.70 -5.07
CA CYS A 121 15.62 2.48 -5.32
C CYS A 121 16.17 3.39 -6.43
N CYS A 122 15.47 3.43 -7.55
CA CYS A 122 15.96 3.97 -8.82
C CYS A 122 15.48 5.40 -9.09
N GLU A 123 14.38 5.85 -8.48
CA GLU A 123 13.71 7.12 -8.76
C GLU A 123 13.81 8.09 -7.59
N ARG A 124 15.05 8.32 -7.15
CA ARG A 124 15.32 9.26 -6.06
C ARG A 124 15.01 10.68 -6.54
N ARG A 125 14.21 11.43 -5.78
CA ARG A 125 13.86 12.85 -6.03
C ARG A 125 13.06 13.11 -7.31
N TYR A 126 12.33 12.12 -7.81
CA TYR A 126 11.52 12.31 -9.01
C TYR A 126 10.26 13.11 -8.69
N LEU A 127 10.24 14.37 -9.12
CA LEU A 127 9.02 15.17 -9.24
C LEU A 127 8.76 15.37 -10.75
N PRO A 128 7.62 14.92 -11.28
CA PRO A 128 6.46 14.35 -10.57
C PRO A 128 6.65 12.89 -10.10
N GLU A 129 5.97 12.55 -9.00
CA GLU A 129 5.85 11.18 -8.48
C GLU A 129 5.20 10.25 -9.54
N PRO A 130 5.86 9.16 -9.98
CA PRO A 130 5.35 8.28 -11.03
C PRO A 130 4.19 7.38 -10.62
N PHE A 131 4.04 7.04 -9.34
CA PHE A 131 2.96 6.22 -8.81
C PHE A 131 2.15 6.94 -7.72
N PRO A 132 1.56 8.12 -8.00
CA PRO A 132 0.92 8.93 -6.97
C PRO A 132 -0.39 8.31 -6.48
N TRP A 133 -0.91 7.28 -7.14
CA TRP A 133 -2.09 6.49 -6.73
C TRP A 133 -1.75 5.18 -6.01
N LEU A 134 -0.47 4.86 -5.79
CA LEU A 134 -0.05 3.72 -4.98
C LEU A 134 0.43 4.23 -3.62
N PRO A 135 -0.16 3.81 -2.49
CA PRO A 135 0.38 4.17 -1.18
C PRO A 135 1.76 3.54 -0.97
N HIS A 136 2.76 4.36 -0.62
CA HIS A 136 4.11 3.88 -0.34
C HIS A 136 4.93 4.91 0.44
N THR A 137 6.07 4.47 0.98
CA THR A 137 7.04 5.35 1.65
C THR A 137 8.43 5.00 1.13
N CYS A 138 9.03 5.97 0.45
CA CYS A 138 10.42 5.93 0.04
C CYS A 138 11.29 6.69 1.03
N TYR A 139 12.52 6.24 1.08
CA TYR A 139 13.15 5.94 2.34
C TYR A 139 14.61 5.86 1.84
N MET A 140 15.58 6.51 2.47
CA MET A 140 16.97 6.64 1.99
C MET A 140 17.97 6.28 3.10
N GLY A 141 19.08 5.64 2.73
CA GLY A 141 20.16 5.23 3.63
C GLY A 141 21.38 4.70 2.84
N PRO A 142 22.54 4.50 3.48
CA PRO A 142 23.81 4.19 2.82
C PRO A 142 23.82 2.85 2.06
N HIS A 143 23.07 1.84 2.53
CA HIS A 143 23.05 0.48 1.95
C HIS A 143 21.71 0.11 1.31
N ARG A 144 20.85 1.11 1.07
CA ARG A 144 19.42 0.81 1.01
C ARG A 144 18.99 -0.03 -0.18
N CYS A 145 19.62 0.11 -1.35
CA CYS A 145 18.90 -0.33 -2.54
C CYS A 145 19.77 -1.06 -3.56
N ARG A 146 19.32 -2.28 -3.85
CA ARG A 146 19.71 -3.09 -4.99
C ARG A 146 18.43 -3.36 -5.79
N PRO A 147 18.35 -2.93 -7.07
CA PRO A 147 17.15 -3.14 -7.87
C PRO A 147 16.82 -4.62 -8.02
N LEU A 148 15.55 -4.97 -7.82
CA LEU A 148 14.97 -6.30 -8.01
C LEU A 148 14.79 -6.62 -9.50
N ALA A 149 14.65 -5.61 -10.34
CA ALA A 149 14.72 -5.68 -11.79
C ALA A 149 16.15 -5.86 -12.33
N HIS A 150 17.11 -6.25 -11.49
CA HIS A 150 18.56 -6.30 -11.73
C HIS A 150 19.24 -4.94 -11.78
N ASP A 151 18.74 -4.01 -12.58
CA ASP A 151 19.29 -2.66 -12.71
C ASP A 151 18.20 -1.61 -12.95
N CYS A 152 18.55 -0.33 -12.74
CA CYS A 152 17.60 0.76 -12.88
C CYS A 152 17.17 1.04 -14.32
N VAL A 153 17.96 0.64 -15.32
CA VAL A 153 17.59 0.79 -16.74
C VAL A 153 16.45 -0.17 -17.08
N ARG A 154 16.56 -1.41 -16.63
CA ARG A 154 15.52 -2.43 -16.78
C ARG A 154 14.27 -2.07 -16.00
N TYR A 155 14.42 -1.53 -14.80
CA TYR A 155 13.29 -1.00 -14.04
C TYR A 155 12.53 0.09 -14.82
N VAL A 156 13.21 1.12 -15.34
CA VAL A 156 12.56 2.20 -16.11
C VAL A 156 11.78 1.64 -17.30
N ARG A 157 12.37 0.69 -18.04
CA ARG A 157 11.67 0.00 -19.13
C ARG A 157 10.42 -0.73 -18.64
N LEU A 158 10.50 -1.48 -17.53
CA LEU A 158 9.36 -2.22 -16.98
C LEU A 158 8.27 -1.27 -16.48
N ARG A 159 8.67 -0.18 -15.80
CA ARG A 159 7.78 0.88 -15.33
C ARG A 159 6.95 1.43 -16.49
N ASP A 160 7.62 1.87 -17.55
CA ASP A 160 7.00 2.59 -18.66
C ASP A 160 6.25 1.67 -19.62
N CYS A 161 6.84 0.54 -19.99
CA CYS A 161 6.23 -0.37 -20.96
C CYS A 161 5.14 -1.26 -20.36
N CYS A 162 5.23 -1.62 -19.07
CA CYS A 162 4.39 -2.66 -18.49
C CYS A 162 3.60 -2.20 -17.27
N CYS A 163 4.25 -1.55 -16.32
CA CYS A 163 3.67 -1.38 -14.99
C CYS A 163 2.71 -0.21 -14.90
N TYR A 164 3.05 0.94 -15.48
CA TYR A 164 2.31 2.17 -15.28
C TYR A 164 0.84 2.04 -15.70
N ARG A 165 0.58 1.62 -16.94
CA ARG A 165 -0.80 1.39 -17.41
C ARG A 165 -1.49 0.25 -16.66
N HIS A 166 -0.82 -0.88 -16.49
CA HIS A 166 -1.39 -2.06 -15.80
C HIS A 166 -1.87 -1.71 -14.39
N LEU A 167 -1.03 -0.99 -13.64
CA LEU A 167 -1.35 -0.58 -12.27
C LEU A 167 -2.41 0.51 -12.23
N ALA A 168 -2.35 1.50 -13.14
CA ALA A 168 -3.40 2.51 -13.26
C ALA A 168 -4.78 1.86 -13.49
N GLN A 169 -4.88 0.91 -14.43
CA GLN A 169 -6.12 0.16 -14.70
C GLN A 169 -6.59 -0.61 -13.46
N ARG A 170 -5.68 -1.33 -12.80
CA ARG A 170 -5.99 -2.10 -11.59
C ARG A 170 -6.54 -1.21 -10.47
N TRP A 171 -5.90 -0.09 -10.21
CA TRP A 171 -6.32 0.84 -9.15
C TRP A 171 -7.65 1.53 -9.46
N LYS A 172 -7.87 1.94 -10.71
CA LYS A 172 -9.17 2.48 -11.14
C LYS A 172 -10.28 1.43 -10.99
N ALA A 173 -9.99 0.16 -11.30
CA ALA A 173 -10.93 -0.94 -11.11
C ALA A 173 -11.24 -1.18 -9.62
N ILE A 174 -10.25 -1.12 -8.72
CA ILE A 174 -10.46 -1.25 -7.27
C ILE A 174 -11.39 -0.14 -6.75
N LEU A 175 -11.13 1.11 -7.12
CA LEU A 175 -11.97 2.24 -6.69
C LEU A 175 -13.40 2.16 -7.20
N SER A 176 -13.57 1.84 -8.48
CA SER A 176 -14.91 1.72 -9.07
C SER A 176 -15.72 0.58 -8.42
N ARG A 177 -15.10 -0.54 -8.04
CA ARG A 177 -15.76 -1.62 -7.29
C ARG A 177 -16.13 -1.20 -5.87
N SER A 178 -15.24 -0.51 -5.16
CA SER A 178 -15.52 0.00 -3.81
C SER A 178 -16.73 0.94 -3.80
N SER A 179 -16.86 1.81 -4.81
CA SER A 179 -18.00 2.73 -4.91
C SER A 179 -19.36 2.04 -5.09
N ARG A 180 -19.41 0.88 -5.76
CA ARG A 180 -20.65 0.13 -5.99
C ARG A 180 -21.19 -0.53 -4.72
N VAL A 181 -20.32 -0.86 -3.76
CA VAL A 181 -20.71 -1.49 -2.50
C VAL A 181 -21.28 -0.47 -1.49
N ALA A 182 -20.93 0.81 -1.63
CA ALA A 182 -21.40 1.87 -0.73
C ALA A 182 -22.90 2.18 -0.88
N VAL A 183 -23.52 1.87 -2.02
CA VAL A 183 -24.98 1.97 -2.20
C VAL A 183 -25.59 0.60 -1.88
N GLY A 184 -25.63 0.25 -0.60
CA GLY A 184 -26.22 -1.01 -0.16
C GLY A 184 -27.70 -1.08 -0.53
N GLY A 185 -28.13 -2.16 -1.17
CA GLY A 185 -29.54 -2.36 -1.59
C GLY A 185 -30.56 -2.23 -0.44
N VAL A 186 -30.12 -2.43 0.81
CA VAL A 186 -30.91 -2.17 2.02
C VAL A 186 -31.27 -0.69 2.18
N SER A 187 -30.36 0.25 1.86
CA SER A 187 -30.66 1.69 1.88
C SER A 187 -31.70 2.08 0.83
N LEU A 188 -31.65 1.48 -0.36
CA LEU A 188 -32.65 1.75 -1.41
C LEU A 188 -34.02 1.14 -1.08
N LEU A 189 -34.04 -0.06 -0.49
CA LEU A 189 -35.29 -0.68 -0.02
C LEU A 189 -35.91 0.09 1.14
N LEU A 190 -35.11 0.58 2.09
CA LEU A 190 -35.58 1.42 3.18
C LEU A 190 -36.11 2.77 2.65
N LEU A 191 -35.43 3.39 1.69
CA LEU A 191 -35.89 4.62 1.06
C LEU A 191 -37.21 4.41 0.30
N SER A 192 -37.33 3.30 -0.44
CA SER A 192 -38.56 2.89 -1.13
C SER A 192 -39.72 2.66 -0.16
N MET A 193 -39.49 1.95 0.94
CA MET A 193 -40.53 1.68 1.94
C MET A 193 -40.96 2.95 2.67
N LEU A 194 -40.02 3.86 2.98
CA LEU A 194 -40.32 5.15 3.60
C LEU A 194 -41.15 6.05 2.67
N LEU A 195 -40.83 6.07 1.37
CA LEU A 195 -41.61 6.82 0.38
C LEU A 195 -43.02 6.22 0.20
N PHE A 196 -43.14 4.89 0.21
CA PHE A 196 -44.42 4.20 0.12
C PHE A 196 -45.33 4.47 1.33
N VAL A 197 -44.76 4.44 2.54
CA VAL A 197 -45.49 4.73 3.79
C VAL A 197 -45.86 6.22 3.91
N ALA A 198 -45.08 7.13 3.32
CA ALA A 198 -45.39 8.57 3.31
C ALA A 198 -46.45 8.98 2.28
N TYR A 199 -46.72 8.13 1.28
CA TYR A 199 -47.71 8.38 0.23
C TYR A 199 -49.10 7.82 0.56
N LEU A 200 -49.20 6.87 1.49
CA LEU A 200 -50.44 6.33 2.05
C LEU A 200 -50.92 7.15 3.25
#